data_AF-A0A942A1N5-F1
#
_entry.id   AF-A0A942A1N5-F1
#
_cell.length_a   1.000
_cell.length_b   1.000
_cell.length_c   1.000
_cell.angle_alpha   90.00
_cell.angle_beta   90.00
_cell.angle_gamma   90.00
#
_symmetry.space_group_name_H-M   'P 1'
#
loop_
_entity.id
_entity.type
_entity.pdbx_description
1 polymer ?
#
loop_
_entity_poly.entity_id
_entity_poly.type
_entity_poly.pdbx_seq_one_letter_code
_entity_poly.pdbx_strand_id
1 'polypeptide(L)'
;MRSYFEKMKEFGSALKPGIIKSREANVKLLKDVEAEVGKAVEKVKNVGLPTTEINKRKQLTIWQRLEYLLDPGTWTPLNTLYNPNENVEGTNNVYHGLAKVSGKWAVVIGFDNKVIAGAWIPGQAEEIFRATNLSKLLNIPLVWLVNCSGVKLPDQEKFYGDRRGSGTTFFRHAELEQAGIPILAGIYGTNPAGGGYQGISPTILFAHKDANIAVGGGGILSGMSPKGFFDLEGAEQLIAAAKQFKADPPGSVKVHHDATGFFRYVYDTEQGVLDGLKDYMKDMPAYHPKFFRVAAPKEPRFPAEDIYYLVPFNQKQMYDFDEILSRLVDRALPGVCRLRGDRRQALPPGADQDERIRGALRPRPCAHHMVPGHERHRRRRHR
;
A
#
# COMPACT_ATOMS: atom_id res chain seq x y z
N MET A 1 -9.81 30.20 -16.60
CA MET A 1 -8.78 30.89 -15.77
C MET A 1 -7.35 30.61 -16.27
N ARG A 2 -7.10 30.64 -17.58
CA ARG A 2 -5.77 30.29 -18.14
C ARG A 2 -4.65 31.20 -17.62
N SER A 3 -4.93 32.50 -17.49
CA SER A 3 -4.01 33.49 -16.91
C SER A 3 -3.53 33.14 -15.50
N TYR A 4 -4.31 32.39 -14.71
CA TYR A 4 -3.93 31.96 -13.36
C TYR A 4 -3.09 30.68 -13.34
N PHE A 5 -3.24 29.81 -14.34
CA PHE A 5 -2.70 28.45 -14.29
C PHE A 5 -1.62 28.15 -15.34
N GLU A 6 -1.59 28.87 -16.47
CA GLU A 6 -0.63 28.61 -17.55
C GLU A 6 0.66 29.45 -17.42
N LYS A 7 0.60 30.59 -16.72
CA LYS A 7 1.72 31.53 -16.57
C LYS A 7 1.99 31.83 -15.09
N MET A 8 2.49 30.84 -14.36
CA MET A 8 2.94 31.03 -12.98
C MET A 8 4.41 31.47 -12.90
N LYS A 9 4.83 31.99 -11.75
CA LYS A 9 6.20 32.50 -11.51
C LYS A 9 7.21 31.37 -11.41
N GLU A 10 8.07 31.27 -12.42
CA GLU A 10 9.19 30.33 -12.40
C GLU A 10 10.12 30.51 -11.18
N PHE A 11 10.68 29.39 -10.72
CA PHE A 11 11.58 29.31 -9.57
C PHE A 11 12.60 28.17 -9.77
N GLY A 12 13.66 28.17 -8.95
CA GLY A 12 14.81 27.28 -9.08
C GLY A 12 15.82 27.75 -10.12
N SER A 13 17.03 27.19 -10.06
CA SER A 13 18.15 27.54 -10.93
C SER A 13 18.96 26.31 -11.34
N ALA A 14 19.67 26.45 -12.46
CA ALA A 14 20.60 25.41 -12.91
C ALA A 14 21.79 25.32 -11.95
N LEU A 15 22.21 24.10 -11.62
CA LEU A 15 23.38 23.89 -10.77
C LEU A 15 24.64 24.45 -11.44
N LYS A 16 25.40 25.26 -10.70
CA LYS A 16 26.69 25.76 -11.16
C LYS A 16 27.74 24.63 -11.08
N PRO A 17 28.68 24.51 -12.04
CA PRO A 17 29.71 23.46 -12.02
C PRO A 17 30.52 23.39 -10.71
N GLY A 18 30.80 24.54 -10.09
CA GLY A 18 31.50 24.59 -8.79
C GLY A 18 30.69 24.01 -7.62
N ILE A 19 29.36 24.05 -7.69
CA ILE A 19 28.49 23.41 -6.68
C ILE A 19 28.50 21.90 -6.86
N ILE A 20 28.43 21.43 -8.11
CA ILE A 20 28.49 20.00 -8.44
C ILE A 20 29.77 19.41 -7.86
N LYS A 21 30.93 20.01 -8.19
CA LYS A 21 32.24 19.55 -7.72
C LYS A 21 32.39 19.57 -6.20
N SER A 22 31.90 20.63 -5.53
CA SER A 22 32.05 20.74 -4.08
C SER A 22 31.12 19.78 -3.29
N ARG A 23 30.09 19.23 -3.94
CA ARG A 23 29.08 18.36 -3.30
C ARG A 23 29.14 16.90 -3.73
N GLU A 24 30.17 16.48 -4.48
CA GLU A 24 30.35 15.07 -4.86
C GLU A 24 30.41 14.13 -3.65
N ALA A 25 31.08 14.53 -2.56
CA ALA A 25 31.12 13.76 -1.33
C ALA A 25 29.73 13.60 -0.68
N ASN A 26 28.88 14.63 -0.76
CA ASN A 26 27.50 14.59 -0.27
C ASN A 26 26.65 13.58 -1.03
N VAL A 27 26.75 13.63 -2.37
CA VAL A 27 26.06 12.71 -3.27
C VAL A 27 26.44 11.27 -2.95
N LYS A 28 27.74 11.01 -2.73
CA LYS A 28 28.21 9.67 -2.36
C LYS A 28 27.55 9.16 -1.07
N LEU A 29 27.51 9.97 -0.01
CA LEU A 29 26.89 9.59 1.26
C LEU A 29 25.40 9.28 1.11
N LEU A 30 24.66 10.08 0.33
CA LEU A 30 23.24 9.81 0.07
C LEU A 30 23.05 8.51 -0.72
N LYS A 31 23.86 8.26 -1.75
CA LYS A 31 23.80 7.03 -2.54
C LYS A 31 24.22 5.79 -1.74
N ASP A 32 25.14 5.94 -0.80
CA ASP A 32 25.52 4.87 0.12
C ASP A 32 24.33 4.46 1.01
N VAL A 33 23.57 5.43 1.54
CA VAL A 33 22.33 5.17 2.30
C VAL A 33 21.26 4.50 1.42
N GLU A 34 21.05 4.98 0.20
CA GLU A 34 20.09 4.34 -0.72
C GLU A 34 20.49 2.90 -1.06
N ALA A 35 21.80 2.64 -1.22
CA ALA A 35 22.30 1.29 -1.44
C ALA A 35 22.08 0.38 -0.22
N GLU A 36 22.20 0.89 0.99
CA GLU A 36 21.86 0.15 2.22
C GLU A 36 20.36 -0.19 2.28
N VAL A 37 19.50 0.78 1.99
CA VAL A 37 18.04 0.57 1.91
C VAL A 37 17.71 -0.47 0.83
N GLY A 38 18.35 -0.37 -0.35
CA GLY A 38 18.19 -1.33 -1.45
C GLY A 38 18.58 -2.76 -1.04
N LYS A 39 19.72 -2.93 -0.35
CA LYS A 39 20.13 -4.23 0.19
C LYS A 39 19.13 -4.78 1.21
N ALA A 40 18.60 -3.93 2.10
CA ALA A 40 17.59 -4.35 3.07
C ALA A 40 16.30 -4.80 2.38
N VAL A 41 15.87 -4.09 1.33
CA VAL A 41 14.68 -4.45 0.54
C VAL A 41 14.89 -5.79 -0.17
N GLU A 42 16.05 -5.99 -0.80
CA GLU A 42 16.37 -7.27 -1.45
C GLU A 42 16.46 -8.43 -0.45
N LYS A 43 16.97 -8.18 0.77
CA LYS A 43 16.93 -9.19 1.84
C LYS A 43 15.48 -9.58 2.16
N VAL A 44 14.58 -8.61 2.31
CA VAL A 44 13.16 -8.87 2.59
C VAL A 44 12.50 -9.65 1.45
N LYS A 45 12.71 -9.29 0.18
CA LYS A 45 12.14 -10.05 -0.95
C LYS A 45 12.58 -11.51 -1.00
N ASN A 46 13.73 -11.83 -0.40
CA ASN A 46 14.34 -13.16 -0.43
C ASN A 46 14.09 -14.01 0.84
N VAL A 47 13.36 -13.52 1.84
CA VAL A 47 13.00 -14.32 3.04
C VAL A 47 12.06 -15.49 2.71
N GLY A 48 11.99 -16.47 3.61
CA GLY A 48 11.12 -17.64 3.46
C GLY A 48 11.62 -18.66 2.42
N LEU A 49 10.68 -19.42 1.86
CA LEU A 49 11.00 -20.43 0.83
C LEU A 49 11.56 -19.77 -0.44
N PRO A 50 12.60 -20.35 -1.08
CA PRO A 50 13.10 -19.83 -2.35
C PRO A 50 12.01 -19.75 -3.42
N THR A 51 12.04 -18.71 -4.26
CA THR A 51 11.10 -18.52 -5.37
C THR A 51 11.05 -19.73 -6.30
N THR A 52 12.17 -20.44 -6.49
CA THR A 52 12.23 -21.68 -7.26
C THR A 52 11.37 -22.80 -6.66
N GLU A 53 11.30 -22.93 -5.34
CA GLU A 53 10.46 -23.93 -4.67
C GLU A 53 8.97 -23.58 -4.77
N ILE A 54 8.61 -22.30 -4.72
CA ILE A 54 7.24 -21.84 -4.97
C ILE A 54 6.84 -22.12 -6.42
N ASN A 55 7.69 -21.79 -7.38
CA ASN A 55 7.44 -22.01 -8.80
C ASN A 55 7.36 -23.50 -9.17
N LYS A 56 8.15 -24.38 -8.53
CA LYS A 56 8.04 -25.86 -8.71
C LYS A 56 6.64 -26.39 -8.37
N ARG A 57 5.94 -25.72 -7.45
CA ARG A 57 4.54 -26.01 -7.08
C ARG A 57 3.52 -25.35 -8.00
N LYS A 58 3.97 -24.74 -9.11
CA LYS A 58 3.15 -23.99 -10.08
C LYS A 58 2.41 -22.80 -9.47
N GLN A 59 2.94 -22.23 -8.38
CA GLN A 59 2.44 -21.01 -7.75
C GLN A 59 3.39 -19.86 -8.05
N LEU A 60 2.87 -18.63 -8.07
CA LEU A 60 3.68 -17.42 -8.12
C LEU A 60 3.90 -16.88 -6.70
N THR A 61 5.04 -16.25 -6.49
CA THR A 61 5.28 -15.42 -5.31
C THR A 61 4.49 -14.12 -5.39
N ILE A 62 4.29 -13.45 -4.25
CA ILE A 62 3.66 -12.12 -4.24
C ILE A 62 4.37 -11.12 -5.18
N TRP A 63 5.70 -11.16 -5.24
CA TRP A 63 6.49 -10.29 -6.10
C TRP A 63 6.25 -10.55 -7.59
N GLN A 64 6.16 -11.82 -8.00
CA GLN A 64 5.82 -12.18 -9.38
C GLN A 64 4.38 -11.81 -9.73
N ARG A 65 3.44 -11.94 -8.78
CA ARG A 65 2.04 -11.52 -9.00
C ARG A 65 1.95 -10.00 -9.18
N LEU A 66 2.67 -9.22 -8.36
CA LEU A 66 2.76 -7.77 -8.50
C LEU A 66 3.39 -7.37 -9.85
N GLU A 67 4.52 -7.97 -10.21
CA GLU A 67 5.19 -7.69 -11.50
C GLU A 67 4.26 -7.97 -12.71
N TYR A 68 3.48 -9.05 -12.65
CA TYR A 68 2.55 -9.39 -13.73
C TYR A 68 1.32 -8.47 -13.75
N LEU A 69 0.78 -8.11 -12.59
CA LEU A 69 -0.49 -7.41 -12.46
C LEU A 69 -0.41 -5.92 -12.83
N LEU A 70 0.67 -5.27 -12.41
CA LEU A 70 0.78 -3.82 -12.39
C LEU A 70 1.25 -3.26 -13.73
N ASP A 71 0.80 -2.05 -14.06
CA ASP A 71 1.29 -1.34 -15.24
C ASP A 71 2.80 -1.01 -15.05
N PRO A 72 3.65 -1.22 -16.07
CA PRO A 72 5.10 -1.02 -15.95
C PRO A 72 5.47 0.38 -15.45
N GLY A 73 6.40 0.45 -14.49
CA GLY A 73 6.93 1.70 -13.95
C GLY A 73 6.00 2.44 -12.97
N THR A 74 4.87 1.84 -12.56
CA THR A 74 3.91 2.51 -11.66
C THR A 74 3.97 2.04 -10.20
N TRP A 75 4.66 0.93 -9.92
CA TRP A 75 4.76 0.37 -8.58
C TRP A 75 5.55 1.27 -7.64
N THR A 76 4.86 1.73 -6.59
CA THR A 76 5.38 2.58 -5.53
C THR A 76 5.21 1.83 -4.21
N PRO A 77 6.16 0.95 -3.83
CA PRO A 77 6.04 0.13 -2.64
C PRO A 77 6.06 1.02 -1.38
N LEU A 78 5.25 0.65 -0.40
CA LEU A 78 5.20 1.29 0.90
C LEU A 78 5.55 0.27 1.97
N ASN A 79 6.25 0.73 3.01
CA ASN A 79 6.51 -0.04 4.22
C ASN A 79 7.22 -1.39 4.01
N THR A 80 7.98 -1.57 2.92
CA THR A 80 8.71 -2.83 2.62
C THR A 80 9.58 -3.32 3.77
N LEU A 81 10.19 -2.41 4.54
CA LEU A 81 11.06 -2.72 5.68
C LEU A 81 10.35 -2.68 7.04
N TYR A 82 9.03 -2.49 7.08
CA TYR A 82 8.30 -2.36 8.34
C TYR A 82 8.26 -3.70 9.08
N ASN A 83 8.99 -3.81 10.19
CA ASN A 83 9.00 -5.00 11.04
C ASN A 83 9.10 -4.56 12.53
N PRO A 84 8.02 -3.97 13.09
CA PRO A 84 8.05 -3.33 14.41
C PRO A 84 8.30 -4.31 15.56
N ASN A 85 8.04 -5.59 15.34
CA ASN A 85 8.18 -6.66 16.33
C ASN A 85 9.46 -7.47 16.15
N GLU A 86 10.34 -7.05 15.23
CA GLU A 86 11.61 -7.74 14.94
C GLU A 86 11.41 -9.25 14.70
N ASN A 87 10.36 -9.59 13.94
CA ASN A 87 9.99 -10.97 13.66
C ASN A 87 11.20 -11.76 13.13
N VAL A 88 11.35 -13.01 13.58
CA VAL A 88 12.46 -13.90 13.19
C VAL A 88 12.46 -14.20 11.69
N GLU A 89 11.29 -14.10 11.04
CA GLU A 89 11.11 -14.22 9.61
C GLU A 89 11.72 -13.04 8.83
N GLY A 90 12.09 -11.95 9.50
CA GLY A 90 12.70 -10.76 8.91
C GLY A 90 11.70 -9.84 8.19
N THR A 91 10.40 -10.04 8.37
CA THR A 91 9.33 -9.27 7.73
C THR A 91 8.02 -9.31 8.52
N ASN A 92 6.98 -8.63 8.04
CA ASN A 92 5.60 -8.68 8.55
C ASN A 92 4.65 -9.49 7.62
N ASN A 93 5.20 -10.08 6.55
CA ASN A 93 4.54 -11.07 5.68
C ASN A 93 3.36 -10.54 4.83
N VAL A 94 3.24 -9.22 4.69
CA VAL A 94 2.29 -8.57 3.79
C VAL A 94 2.95 -7.36 3.14
N TYR A 95 2.77 -7.16 1.85
CA TYR A 95 3.37 -6.04 1.13
C TYR A 95 2.32 -5.24 0.40
N HIS A 96 2.44 -3.91 0.46
CA HIS A 96 1.51 -3.01 -0.20
C HIS A 96 2.18 -1.82 -0.86
N GLY A 97 1.42 -1.12 -1.70
CA GLY A 97 1.88 0.06 -2.39
C GLY A 97 0.81 0.64 -3.30
N LEU A 98 1.17 1.73 -3.98
CA LEU A 98 0.35 2.33 -5.03
C LEU A 98 0.86 1.85 -6.38
N ALA A 99 -0.07 1.53 -7.28
CA ALA A 99 0.24 1.28 -8.67
C ALA A 99 -0.98 1.49 -9.55
N LYS A 100 -0.75 1.51 -10.86
CA LYS A 100 -1.85 1.39 -11.81
C LYS A 100 -2.08 -0.07 -12.17
N VAL A 101 -3.35 -0.41 -12.32
CA VAL A 101 -3.81 -1.67 -12.92
C VAL A 101 -4.76 -1.28 -14.05
N SER A 102 -4.41 -1.63 -15.29
CA SER A 102 -5.20 -1.26 -16.48
C SER A 102 -5.41 0.26 -16.58
N GLY A 103 -4.38 1.04 -16.31
CA GLY A 103 -4.37 2.50 -16.39
C GLY A 103 -4.98 3.24 -15.20
N LYS A 104 -5.51 2.55 -14.19
CA LYS A 104 -6.18 3.17 -13.02
C LYS A 104 -5.42 2.92 -11.74
N TRP A 105 -5.27 3.97 -10.92
CA TRP A 105 -4.62 3.87 -9.62
C TRP A 105 -5.43 3.02 -8.64
N ALA A 106 -4.74 2.14 -7.93
CA ALA A 106 -5.26 1.36 -6.82
C ALA A 106 -4.21 1.26 -5.71
N VAL A 107 -4.67 1.00 -4.49
CA VAL A 107 -3.80 0.42 -3.47
C VAL A 107 -3.76 -1.07 -3.73
N VAL A 108 -2.57 -1.64 -3.90
CA VAL A 108 -2.39 -3.08 -4.12
C VAL A 108 -1.64 -3.66 -2.94
N ILE A 109 -2.12 -4.80 -2.42
CA ILE A 109 -1.58 -5.44 -1.23
C ILE A 109 -1.74 -6.95 -1.33
N GLY A 110 -0.82 -7.72 -0.75
CA GLY A 110 -0.94 -9.17 -0.69
C GLY A 110 0.00 -9.86 0.28
N PHE A 111 -0.37 -11.10 0.63
CA PHE A 111 0.39 -11.96 1.53
C PHE A 111 1.60 -12.59 0.83
N ASP A 112 2.71 -12.73 1.56
CA ASP A 112 3.86 -13.46 1.05
C ASP A 112 3.76 -14.97 1.34
N ASN A 113 3.42 -15.73 0.31
CA ASN A 113 3.32 -17.18 0.39
C ASN A 113 4.66 -17.90 0.62
N LYS A 114 5.79 -17.18 0.58
CA LYS A 114 7.11 -17.74 0.94
C LYS A 114 7.27 -17.95 2.44
N VAL A 115 6.56 -17.19 3.28
CA VAL A 115 6.67 -17.26 4.75
C VAL A 115 5.43 -17.92 5.33
N ILE A 116 5.56 -19.19 5.71
CA ILE A 116 4.51 -19.99 6.36
C ILE A 116 3.17 -19.92 5.56
N ALA A 117 3.26 -19.95 4.23
CA ALA A 117 2.11 -19.83 3.33
C ALA A 117 1.22 -18.59 3.62
N GLY A 118 1.85 -17.44 3.88
CA GLY A 118 1.15 -16.17 4.14
C GLY A 118 0.44 -16.11 5.49
N ALA A 119 1.00 -16.78 6.51
CA ALA A 119 0.47 -16.71 7.87
C ALA A 119 0.47 -15.28 8.41
N TRP A 120 -0.49 -14.99 9.28
CA TRP A 120 -0.49 -13.84 10.15
C TRP A 120 0.67 -13.95 11.13
N ILE A 121 1.45 -12.88 11.19
CA ILE A 121 2.55 -12.70 12.13
C ILE A 121 2.45 -11.31 12.78
N PRO A 122 3.15 -11.06 13.91
CA PRO A 122 3.06 -9.79 14.62
C PRO A 122 3.36 -8.58 13.72
N GLY A 123 2.60 -7.50 13.92
CA GLY A 123 2.74 -6.25 13.15
C GLY A 123 2.01 -6.24 11.80
N GLN A 124 1.58 -7.38 11.26
CA GLN A 124 0.93 -7.48 9.95
C GLN A 124 -0.40 -6.72 9.86
N ALA A 125 -1.24 -6.78 10.91
CA ALA A 125 -2.54 -6.11 10.91
C ALA A 125 -2.40 -4.59 10.71
N GLU A 126 -1.32 -3.99 11.23
CA GLU A 126 -1.05 -2.56 11.09
C GLU A 126 -0.79 -2.15 9.64
N GLU A 127 -0.12 -3.00 8.85
CA GLU A 127 0.07 -2.76 7.42
C GLU A 127 -1.25 -2.82 6.64
N ILE A 128 -2.11 -3.77 6.99
CA ILE A 128 -3.45 -3.86 6.38
C ILE A 128 -4.28 -2.62 6.74
N PHE A 129 -4.16 -2.10 7.96
CA PHE A 129 -4.78 -0.82 8.34
C PHE A 129 -4.23 0.35 7.54
N ARG A 130 -2.92 0.40 7.29
CA ARG A 130 -2.30 1.47 6.49
C ARG A 130 -2.77 1.42 5.05
N ALA A 131 -2.81 0.23 4.44
CA ALA A 131 -3.29 0.03 3.07
C ALA A 131 -4.78 0.40 2.92
N THR A 132 -5.63 -0.09 3.82
CA THR A 132 -7.07 0.23 3.80
C THR A 132 -7.33 1.70 4.09
N ASN A 133 -6.60 2.32 5.02
CA ASN A 133 -6.69 3.76 5.27
C ASN A 133 -6.22 4.58 4.07
N LEU A 134 -5.17 4.15 3.36
CA LEU A 134 -4.70 4.82 2.14
C LEU A 134 -5.77 4.77 1.03
N SER A 135 -6.39 3.61 0.83
CA SER A 135 -7.49 3.43 -0.12
C SER A 135 -8.68 4.33 0.23
N LYS A 136 -9.04 4.41 1.52
CA LYS A 136 -10.09 5.31 2.04
C LYS A 136 -9.79 6.79 1.80
N LEU A 137 -8.57 7.23 2.13
CA LEU A 137 -8.16 8.63 2.01
C LEU A 137 -8.08 9.10 0.56
N LEU A 138 -7.62 8.24 -0.35
CA LEU A 138 -7.49 8.55 -1.77
C LEU A 138 -8.78 8.28 -2.56
N ASN A 139 -9.74 7.57 -1.95
CA ASN A 139 -10.97 7.13 -2.60
C ASN A 139 -10.70 6.34 -3.90
N ILE A 140 -9.77 5.38 -3.81
CA ILE A 140 -9.37 4.50 -4.93
C ILE A 140 -9.54 3.02 -4.54
N PRO A 141 -9.79 2.11 -5.49
CA PRO A 141 -9.98 0.70 -5.21
C PRO A 141 -8.80 0.06 -4.45
N LEU A 142 -9.13 -0.97 -3.68
CA LEU A 142 -8.15 -1.86 -3.04
C LEU A 142 -8.07 -3.17 -3.84
N VAL A 143 -6.87 -3.55 -4.28
CA VAL A 143 -6.61 -4.86 -4.89
C VAL A 143 -5.90 -5.75 -3.87
N TRP A 144 -6.51 -6.89 -3.57
CA TRP A 144 -6.17 -7.77 -2.45
C TRP A 144 -5.72 -9.15 -2.96
N LEU A 145 -4.44 -9.48 -2.85
CA LEU A 145 -3.89 -10.75 -3.30
C LEU A 145 -3.78 -11.73 -2.12
N VAL A 146 -4.76 -12.62 -2.02
CA VAL A 146 -5.00 -13.50 -0.86
C VAL A 146 -4.30 -14.84 -1.05
N ASN A 147 -3.37 -15.15 -0.17
CA ASN A 147 -2.80 -16.49 0.00
C ASN A 147 -2.38 -16.60 1.47
N CYS A 148 -3.35 -16.86 2.34
CA CYS A 148 -3.23 -16.67 3.77
C CYS A 148 -3.62 -17.93 4.54
N SER A 149 -2.62 -18.60 5.11
CA SER A 149 -2.81 -19.83 5.91
C SER A 149 -3.47 -19.61 7.28
N GLY A 150 -3.72 -18.36 7.68
CA GLY A 150 -4.29 -18.02 8.99
C GLY A 150 -3.21 -17.72 10.02
N VAL A 151 -3.37 -18.21 11.24
CA VAL A 151 -2.59 -17.77 12.42
C VAL A 151 -1.25 -18.53 12.53
N LYS A 152 -0.13 -17.82 12.76
CA LYS A 152 1.08 -18.43 13.35
C LYS A 152 0.82 -18.77 14.81
N LEU A 153 0.38 -20.00 15.06
CA LEU A 153 -0.13 -20.45 16.37
C LEU A 153 0.76 -20.11 17.58
N PRO A 154 2.10 -20.25 17.53
CA PRO A 154 2.96 -19.93 18.68
C PRO A 154 2.95 -18.46 19.11
N ASP A 155 2.52 -17.54 18.24
CA ASP A 155 2.53 -16.09 18.45
C ASP A 155 1.10 -15.50 18.46
N GLN A 156 0.07 -16.34 18.56
CA GLN A 156 -1.32 -15.96 18.31
C GLN A 156 -1.78 -14.74 19.13
N GLU A 157 -1.33 -14.60 20.38
CA GLU A 157 -1.76 -13.55 21.30
C GLU A 157 -1.32 -12.15 20.84
N LYS A 158 -0.31 -12.07 19.98
CA LYS A 158 0.27 -10.81 19.50
C LYS A 158 -0.55 -10.15 18.38
N PHE A 159 -1.46 -10.88 17.74
CA PHE A 159 -2.18 -10.37 16.58
C PHE A 159 -3.60 -10.92 16.40
N TYR A 160 -4.00 -12.02 17.05
CA TYR A 160 -5.36 -12.56 16.91
C TYR A 160 -6.38 -11.69 17.65
N GLY A 161 -6.13 -11.41 18.94
CA GLY A 161 -6.96 -10.58 19.79
C GLY A 161 -6.67 -9.07 19.68
N ASP A 162 -7.30 -8.30 20.56
CA ASP A 162 -7.18 -6.83 20.70
C ASP A 162 -7.94 -6.00 19.64
N ARG A 163 -8.21 -4.73 19.97
CA ARG A 163 -8.95 -3.74 19.14
C ARG A 163 -8.27 -3.42 17.81
N ARG A 164 -6.95 -3.63 17.74
CA ARG A 164 -6.13 -3.51 16.52
C ARG A 164 -5.56 -4.86 16.09
N GLY A 165 -6.24 -5.95 16.45
CA GLY A 165 -5.93 -7.29 15.99
C GLY A 165 -6.35 -7.55 14.55
N SER A 166 -5.96 -8.70 14.04
CA SER A 166 -6.16 -9.15 12.66
C SER A 166 -7.65 -9.21 12.28
N GLY A 167 -8.54 -9.55 13.23
CA GLY A 167 -9.98 -9.55 12.99
C GLY A 167 -10.57 -8.17 12.66
N THR A 168 -9.91 -7.09 13.09
CA THR A 168 -10.36 -5.70 12.80
C THR A 168 -10.19 -5.36 11.33
N THR A 169 -9.32 -6.05 10.59
CA THR A 169 -9.10 -5.79 9.16
C THR A 169 -10.36 -6.09 8.33
N PHE A 170 -11.19 -7.03 8.78
CA PHE A 170 -12.47 -7.35 8.13
C PHE A 170 -13.46 -6.19 8.24
N PHE A 171 -13.48 -5.52 9.41
CA PHE A 171 -14.27 -4.30 9.59
C PHE A 171 -13.78 -3.18 8.67
N ARG A 172 -12.46 -3.09 8.40
CA ARG A 172 -11.93 -2.12 7.44
C ARG A 172 -12.37 -2.39 6.01
N HIS A 173 -12.47 -3.65 5.61
CA HIS A 173 -13.05 -3.99 4.31
C HIS A 173 -14.51 -3.53 4.22
N ALA A 174 -15.33 -3.85 5.23
CA ALA A 174 -16.71 -3.38 5.29
C ALA A 174 -16.82 -1.83 5.30
N GLU A 175 -15.93 -1.12 6.00
CA GLU A 175 -15.89 0.35 5.99
C GLU A 175 -15.58 0.93 4.60
N LEU A 176 -14.70 0.30 3.83
CA LEU A 176 -14.39 0.73 2.46
C LEU A 176 -15.60 0.53 1.56
N GLU A 177 -16.24 -0.63 1.64
CA GLU A 177 -17.42 -0.95 0.83
C GLU A 177 -18.60 -0.03 1.13
N GLN A 178 -18.85 0.26 2.41
CA GLN A 178 -19.86 1.23 2.84
C GLN A 178 -19.55 2.66 2.35
N ALA A 179 -18.27 2.99 2.17
CA ALA A 179 -17.85 4.26 1.56
C ALA A 179 -17.92 4.25 0.03
N GLY A 180 -18.33 3.14 -0.59
CA GLY A 180 -18.39 2.97 -2.05
C GLY A 180 -17.03 2.68 -2.69
N ILE A 181 -16.05 2.22 -1.92
CA ILE A 181 -14.70 1.90 -2.39
C ILE A 181 -14.59 0.38 -2.57
N PRO A 182 -14.51 -0.13 -3.81
CA PRO A 182 -14.52 -1.56 -4.07
C PRO A 182 -13.19 -2.22 -3.74
N ILE A 183 -13.28 -3.46 -3.28
CA ILE A 183 -12.13 -4.34 -3.00
C ILE A 183 -12.18 -5.52 -3.97
N LEU A 184 -11.15 -5.68 -4.79
CA LEU A 184 -11.03 -6.77 -5.75
C LEU A 184 -10.02 -7.79 -5.23
N ALA A 185 -10.44 -9.03 -5.01
CA ALA A 185 -9.60 -10.06 -4.40
C ALA A 185 -9.22 -11.18 -5.35
N GLY A 186 -7.92 -11.41 -5.52
CA GLY A 186 -7.38 -12.61 -6.15
C GLY A 186 -7.05 -13.65 -5.09
N ILE A 187 -7.71 -14.81 -5.11
CA ILE A 187 -7.63 -15.82 -4.06
C ILE A 187 -6.84 -17.03 -4.57
N TYR A 188 -5.79 -17.39 -3.82
CA TYR A 188 -4.85 -18.45 -4.14
C TYR A 188 -4.67 -19.38 -2.93
N GLY A 189 -4.38 -20.66 -3.18
CA GLY A 189 -4.05 -21.62 -2.13
C GLY A 189 -5.17 -21.83 -1.10
N THR A 190 -4.78 -22.21 0.11
CA THR A 190 -5.70 -22.59 1.20
C THR A 190 -5.84 -21.45 2.18
N ASN A 191 -7.07 -20.95 2.36
CA ASN A 191 -7.36 -19.77 3.17
C ASN A 191 -8.38 -20.10 4.28
N PRO A 192 -7.97 -20.75 5.38
CA PRO A 192 -8.86 -21.13 6.47
C PRO A 192 -8.97 -20.03 7.53
N ALA A 193 -10.06 -20.03 8.29
CA ALA A 193 -10.31 -19.17 9.43
C ALA A 193 -10.03 -17.69 9.12
N GLY A 194 -8.95 -17.12 9.68
CA GLY A 194 -8.52 -15.77 9.40
C GLY A 194 -8.32 -15.49 7.91
N GLY A 195 -7.68 -16.42 7.18
CA GLY A 195 -7.54 -16.32 5.73
C GLY A 195 -8.88 -16.42 4.99
N GLY A 196 -9.83 -17.19 5.53
CA GLY A 196 -11.18 -17.30 4.98
C GLY A 196 -11.93 -15.96 5.05
N TYR A 197 -11.82 -15.27 6.18
CA TYR A 197 -12.34 -13.91 6.32
C TYR A 197 -11.64 -12.89 5.41
N GLN A 198 -10.32 -13.02 5.23
CA GLN A 198 -9.58 -12.20 4.24
C GLN A 198 -10.03 -12.47 2.79
N GLY A 199 -10.51 -13.69 2.51
CA GLY A 199 -11.03 -14.06 1.20
C GLY A 199 -12.48 -13.66 0.95
N ILE A 200 -13.34 -13.68 1.99
CA ILE A 200 -14.80 -13.40 1.85
C ILE A 200 -15.19 -11.94 2.05
N SER A 201 -14.42 -11.17 2.82
CA SER A 201 -14.71 -9.76 3.11
C SER A 201 -14.54 -8.77 1.95
N PRO A 202 -13.79 -9.05 0.87
CA PRO A 202 -13.74 -8.21 -0.32
C PRO A 202 -15.02 -8.19 -1.14
N THR A 203 -15.14 -7.19 -2.02
CA THR A 203 -16.35 -6.94 -2.80
C THR A 203 -16.53 -7.97 -3.92
N ILE A 204 -15.44 -8.28 -4.65
CA ILE A 204 -15.46 -9.21 -5.79
C ILE A 204 -14.33 -10.23 -5.66
N LEU A 205 -14.67 -11.50 -5.76
CA LEU A 205 -13.78 -12.63 -5.53
C LEU A 205 -13.42 -13.34 -6.85
N PHE A 206 -12.13 -13.35 -7.17
CA PHE A 206 -11.51 -14.06 -8.29
C PHE A 206 -10.68 -15.20 -7.72
N ALA A 207 -11.08 -16.45 -7.94
CA ALA A 207 -10.42 -17.61 -7.35
C ALA A 207 -9.59 -18.37 -8.38
N HIS A 208 -8.43 -18.86 -7.95
CA HIS A 208 -7.75 -19.94 -8.65
C HIS A 208 -8.53 -21.26 -8.47
N LYS A 209 -8.49 -22.17 -9.45
CA LYS A 209 -9.21 -23.46 -9.40
C LYS A 209 -8.90 -24.31 -8.16
N ASP A 210 -7.67 -24.22 -7.66
CA ASP A 210 -7.19 -24.96 -6.49
C ASP A 210 -7.31 -24.15 -5.20
N ALA A 211 -7.96 -22.97 -5.25
CA ALA A 211 -8.16 -22.14 -4.08
C ALA A 211 -9.34 -22.62 -3.22
N ASN A 212 -9.27 -22.31 -1.93
CA ASN A 212 -10.38 -22.46 -1.00
C ASN A 212 -10.41 -21.32 0.02
N ILE A 213 -11.61 -21.02 0.51
CA ILE A 213 -11.84 -20.16 1.69
C ILE A 213 -12.73 -20.94 2.66
N ALA A 214 -12.45 -20.92 3.96
CA ALA A 214 -13.28 -21.67 4.91
C ALA A 214 -13.30 -21.02 6.29
N VAL A 215 -14.37 -21.25 7.06
CA VAL A 215 -14.43 -20.88 8.49
C VAL A 215 -13.38 -21.64 9.30
N GLY A 216 -13.11 -22.90 8.96
CA GLY A 216 -12.06 -23.71 9.56
C GLY A 216 -11.48 -24.69 8.54
N GLY A 217 -10.18 -24.97 8.63
CA GLY A 217 -9.50 -25.94 7.76
C GLY A 217 -9.73 -27.38 8.19
N GLY A 218 -9.52 -28.34 7.28
CA GLY A 218 -9.69 -29.77 7.57
C GLY A 218 -8.89 -30.27 8.78
N GLY A 219 -7.67 -29.74 8.97
CA GLY A 219 -6.81 -30.09 10.11
C GLY A 219 -7.32 -29.64 11.49
N ILE A 220 -8.18 -28.62 11.56
CA ILE A 220 -8.80 -28.18 12.83
C ILE A 220 -9.84 -29.22 13.27
N LEU A 221 -10.65 -29.69 12.31
CA LEU A 221 -11.72 -30.65 12.56
C LEU A 221 -11.18 -32.05 12.90
N SER A 222 -10.02 -32.42 12.35
CA SER A 222 -9.41 -33.73 12.57
C SER A 222 -8.45 -33.79 13.78
N GLY A 223 -8.12 -32.65 14.40
CA GLY A 223 -7.08 -32.54 15.44
C GLY A 223 -7.60 -32.47 16.88
N MET A 224 -8.90 -32.64 17.12
CA MET A 224 -9.48 -32.51 18.46
C MET A 224 -9.11 -33.71 19.34
N SER A 225 -8.18 -33.51 20.28
CA SER A 225 -7.95 -34.48 21.36
C SER A 225 -9.11 -34.43 22.35
N PRO A 226 -9.71 -35.58 22.74
CA PRO A 226 -10.71 -35.62 23.81
C PRO A 226 -10.08 -35.32 25.19
N LYS A 227 -8.74 -35.39 25.30
CA LYS A 227 -7.98 -35.10 26.52
C LYS A 227 -7.53 -33.63 26.53
N GLY A 228 -7.62 -32.98 27.69
CA GLY A 228 -7.13 -31.61 27.91
C GLY A 228 -5.60 -31.49 28.04
N PHE A 229 -4.86 -32.59 27.88
CA PHE A 229 -3.39 -32.66 27.90
C PHE A 229 -2.91 -33.58 26.78
N PHE A 230 -1.62 -33.48 26.42
CA PHE A 230 -0.98 -34.36 25.45
C PHE A 230 -0.12 -35.40 26.17
N ASP A 231 -0.30 -36.66 25.78
CA ASP A 231 0.59 -37.78 26.11
C ASP A 231 1.21 -38.35 24.83
N LEU A 232 2.27 -39.16 24.97
CA LEU A 232 3.02 -39.69 23.83
C LEU A 232 2.12 -40.56 22.94
N GLU A 233 1.28 -41.39 23.56
CA GLU A 233 0.32 -42.24 22.86
C GLU A 233 -0.69 -41.41 22.04
N GLY A 234 -1.30 -40.38 22.64
CA GLY A 234 -2.24 -39.51 21.94
C GLY A 234 -1.59 -38.71 20.81
N ALA A 235 -0.35 -38.26 21.01
CA ALA A 235 0.41 -37.58 19.95
C ALA A 235 0.70 -38.52 18.77
N GLU A 236 1.13 -39.76 19.02
CA GLU A 236 1.37 -40.76 17.98
C GLU A 236 0.10 -41.10 17.20
N GLN A 237 -1.04 -41.26 17.89
CA GLN A 237 -2.34 -41.49 17.28
C GLN A 237 -2.76 -40.32 16.38
N LEU A 238 -2.60 -39.08 16.84
CA LEU A 238 -2.90 -37.88 16.04
C LEU A 238 -2.00 -37.76 14.82
N ILE A 239 -0.70 -38.06 14.94
CA ILE A 239 0.25 -38.05 13.82
C ILE A 239 -0.14 -39.12 12.79
N ALA A 240 -0.49 -40.32 13.23
CA ALA A 240 -0.91 -41.40 12.35
C ALA A 240 -2.21 -41.04 11.60
N ALA A 241 -3.21 -40.51 12.31
CA ALA A 241 -4.46 -40.04 11.72
C ALA A 241 -4.22 -38.90 10.71
N ALA A 242 -3.39 -37.92 11.04
CA ALA A 242 -3.07 -36.80 10.16
C ALA A 242 -2.37 -37.23 8.86
N LYS A 243 -1.47 -38.23 8.92
CA LYS A 243 -0.82 -38.78 7.72
C LYS A 243 -1.78 -39.52 6.79
N GLN A 244 -2.85 -40.08 7.32
CA GLN A 244 -3.86 -40.81 6.55
C GLN A 244 -5.01 -39.92 6.07
N PHE A 245 -5.13 -38.70 6.60
CA PHE A 245 -6.21 -37.78 6.26
C PHE A 245 -6.09 -37.29 4.80
N LYS A 246 -6.94 -37.84 3.94
CA LYS A 246 -7.15 -37.39 2.56
C LYS A 246 -8.57 -36.89 2.43
N ALA A 247 -8.78 -35.59 2.63
CA ALA A 247 -10.03 -34.93 2.33
C ALA A 247 -9.77 -33.66 1.53
N ASP A 248 -10.70 -33.34 0.64
CA ASP A 248 -10.68 -32.04 -0.04
C ASP A 248 -10.81 -30.93 1.02
N PRO A 249 -10.00 -29.87 0.94
CA PRO A 249 -10.12 -28.75 1.87
C PRO A 249 -11.53 -28.16 1.79
N PRO A 250 -12.16 -27.85 2.94
CA PRO A 250 -13.48 -27.21 2.95
C PRO A 250 -13.48 -25.91 2.14
N GLY A 251 -14.61 -25.60 1.51
CA GLY A 251 -14.78 -24.35 0.77
C GLY A 251 -13.91 -24.22 -0.49
N SER A 252 -13.64 -25.35 -1.15
CA SER A 252 -13.04 -25.36 -2.49
C SER A 252 -13.99 -24.74 -3.53
N VAL A 253 -13.50 -24.60 -4.77
CA VAL A 253 -14.28 -24.10 -5.91
C VAL A 253 -15.61 -24.83 -6.08
N LYS A 254 -15.65 -26.16 -5.95
CA LYS A 254 -16.90 -26.94 -6.05
C LYS A 254 -17.97 -26.49 -5.06
N VAL A 255 -17.57 -25.90 -3.93
CA VAL A 255 -18.49 -25.36 -2.93
C VAL A 255 -18.77 -23.89 -3.21
N HIS A 256 -17.73 -23.06 -3.30
CA HIS A 256 -17.90 -21.62 -3.30
C HIS A 256 -18.17 -21.00 -4.67
N HIS A 257 -18.00 -21.75 -5.76
CA HIS A 257 -18.47 -21.37 -7.09
C HIS A 257 -19.79 -22.07 -7.42
N ASP A 258 -19.83 -23.42 -7.34
CA ASP A 258 -20.98 -24.18 -7.88
C ASP A 258 -22.20 -24.22 -6.94
N ALA A 259 -22.01 -24.05 -5.62
CA ALA A 259 -23.10 -24.11 -4.64
C ALA A 259 -23.42 -22.73 -4.03
N THR A 260 -22.47 -22.08 -3.37
CA THR A 260 -22.75 -20.80 -2.67
C THR A 260 -22.66 -19.57 -3.57
N GLY A 261 -21.97 -19.67 -4.71
CA GLY A 261 -21.76 -18.55 -5.64
C GLY A 261 -20.94 -17.37 -5.07
N PHE A 262 -20.11 -17.60 -4.04
CA PHE A 262 -19.24 -16.57 -3.47
C PHE A 262 -18.05 -16.24 -4.39
N PHE A 263 -17.42 -17.27 -4.98
CA PHE A 263 -16.42 -17.07 -6.02
C PHE A 263 -17.14 -16.64 -7.29
N ARG A 264 -16.98 -15.37 -7.67
CA ARG A 264 -17.64 -14.83 -8.86
C ARG A 264 -16.96 -15.30 -10.15
N TYR A 265 -15.64 -15.42 -10.12
CA TYR A 265 -14.84 -15.87 -11.26
C TYR A 265 -13.84 -16.91 -10.79
N VAL A 266 -13.64 -17.95 -11.60
CA VAL A 266 -12.67 -19.02 -11.35
C VAL A 266 -11.77 -19.19 -12.55
N TYR A 267 -10.46 -19.35 -12.30
CA TYR A 267 -9.45 -19.48 -13.35
C TYR A 267 -8.54 -20.67 -13.13
N ASP A 268 -8.10 -21.29 -14.22
CA ASP A 268 -7.20 -22.46 -14.20
C ASP A 268 -5.74 -22.14 -13.88
N THR A 269 -5.34 -20.88 -14.05
CA THR A 269 -3.96 -20.40 -13.88
C THR A 269 -3.92 -19.17 -12.99
N GLU A 270 -2.81 -18.96 -12.27
CA GLU A 270 -2.65 -17.76 -11.45
C GLU A 270 -2.66 -16.48 -12.30
N GLN A 271 -2.08 -16.53 -13.51
CA GLN A 271 -2.14 -15.44 -14.48
C GLN A 271 -3.58 -15.12 -14.88
N GLY A 272 -4.43 -16.13 -15.08
CA GLY A 272 -5.86 -15.93 -15.38
C GLY A 272 -6.59 -15.16 -14.29
N VAL A 273 -6.30 -15.45 -13.01
CA VAL A 273 -6.84 -14.66 -11.88
C VAL A 273 -6.42 -13.19 -11.99
N LEU A 274 -5.14 -12.95 -12.29
CA LEU A 274 -4.60 -11.59 -12.44
C LEU A 274 -5.17 -10.87 -13.67
N ASP A 275 -5.41 -11.58 -14.77
CA ASP A 275 -6.04 -11.03 -15.97
C ASP A 275 -7.50 -10.68 -15.71
N GLY A 276 -8.22 -11.50 -14.93
CA GLY A 276 -9.56 -11.18 -14.44
C GLY A 276 -9.60 -9.90 -13.60
N LEU A 277 -8.61 -9.71 -12.71
CA LEU A 277 -8.46 -8.46 -11.95
C LEU A 277 -8.19 -7.26 -12.87
N LYS A 278 -7.29 -7.41 -13.85
CA LYS A 278 -7.01 -6.35 -14.84
C LYS A 278 -8.25 -5.98 -15.62
N ASP A 279 -9.04 -6.97 -16.04
CA ASP A 279 -10.24 -6.75 -16.83
C ASP A 279 -11.30 -6.00 -16.02
N TYR A 280 -11.59 -6.47 -14.80
CA TYR A 280 -12.56 -5.81 -13.93
C TYR A 280 -12.13 -4.41 -13.49
N MET A 281 -10.82 -4.16 -13.36
CA MET A 281 -10.29 -2.82 -13.13
C MET A 281 -10.61 -1.85 -14.27
N LYS A 282 -10.77 -2.30 -15.54
CA LYS A 282 -11.17 -1.44 -16.66
C LYS A 282 -12.59 -0.87 -16.50
N ASP A 283 -13.43 -1.51 -15.69
CA ASP A 283 -14.80 -1.06 -15.42
C ASP A 283 -14.92 -0.17 -14.17
N MET A 284 -13.89 -0.11 -13.32
CA MET A 284 -13.91 0.72 -12.10
C MET A 284 -14.12 2.23 -12.42
N PRO A 285 -14.95 2.96 -11.66
CA PRO A 285 -15.18 4.37 -11.92
C PRO A 285 -13.88 5.17 -11.68
N ALA A 286 -13.43 5.89 -12.70
CA ALA A 286 -12.31 6.81 -12.60
C ALA A 286 -12.50 7.98 -13.57
N TYR A 287 -12.25 9.20 -13.10
CA TYR A 287 -12.22 10.34 -14.00
C TYR A 287 -11.02 10.26 -14.93
N HIS A 288 -11.23 10.56 -16.20
CA HIS A 288 -10.10 10.82 -17.09
C HIS A 288 -9.33 12.06 -16.57
N PRO A 289 -7.99 12.01 -16.37
CA PRO A 289 -7.23 13.10 -15.74
C PRO A 289 -7.42 14.48 -16.39
N LYS A 290 -7.73 14.53 -17.69
CA LYS A 290 -8.09 15.75 -18.43
C LYS A 290 -9.19 16.58 -17.74
N PHE A 291 -10.13 15.94 -17.05
CA PHE A 291 -11.22 16.62 -16.36
C PHE A 291 -10.72 17.60 -15.28
N PHE A 292 -9.67 17.22 -14.55
CA PHE A 292 -9.10 18.04 -13.47
C PHE A 292 -7.85 18.84 -13.88
N ARG A 293 -7.32 18.62 -15.08
CA ARG A 293 -6.13 19.33 -15.56
C ARG A 293 -6.46 20.80 -15.86
N VAL A 294 -5.64 21.69 -15.31
CA VAL A 294 -5.67 23.14 -15.62
C VAL A 294 -4.68 23.53 -16.72
N ALA A 295 -3.72 22.65 -17.02
CA ALA A 295 -2.72 22.78 -18.08
C ALA A 295 -2.29 21.37 -18.57
N ALA A 296 -1.60 21.31 -19.71
CA ALA A 296 -1.02 20.06 -20.18
C ALA A 296 0.15 19.62 -19.27
N PRO A 297 0.31 18.32 -18.96
CA PRO A 297 1.44 17.83 -18.17
C PRO A 297 2.77 18.17 -18.82
N LYS A 298 3.76 18.56 -18.02
CA LYS A 298 5.12 18.87 -18.48
C LYS A 298 6.12 18.41 -17.45
N GLU A 299 7.22 17.83 -17.91
CA GLU A 299 8.34 17.47 -17.04
C GLU A 299 8.81 18.67 -16.19
N PRO A 300 9.39 18.41 -15.00
CA PRO A 300 10.04 19.44 -14.20
C PRO A 300 11.09 20.21 -14.99
N ARG A 301 11.36 21.46 -14.59
CA ARG A 301 12.27 22.34 -15.34
C ARG A 301 13.73 21.86 -15.26
N PHE A 302 14.11 21.27 -14.13
CA PHE A 302 15.47 20.82 -13.86
C PHE A 302 15.50 19.31 -13.56
N PRO A 303 16.63 18.63 -13.79
CA PRO A 303 16.75 17.19 -13.55
C PRO A 303 16.51 16.81 -12.08
N ALA A 304 15.84 15.69 -11.84
CA ALA A 304 15.64 15.17 -10.48
C ALA A 304 16.96 14.76 -9.81
N GLU A 305 17.96 14.31 -10.58
CA GLU A 305 19.30 13.93 -10.09
C GLU A 305 20.03 15.08 -9.36
N ASP A 306 19.70 16.32 -9.67
CA ASP A 306 20.26 17.49 -8.99
C ASP A 306 19.89 17.51 -7.48
N ILE A 307 18.82 16.81 -7.06
CA ILE A 307 18.40 16.73 -5.66
C ILE A 307 19.52 16.16 -4.78
N TYR A 308 20.32 15.21 -5.28
CA TYR A 308 21.48 14.66 -4.57
C TYR A 308 22.56 15.71 -4.25
N TYR A 309 22.64 16.75 -5.08
CA TYR A 309 23.54 17.87 -4.85
C TYR A 309 22.89 18.94 -3.99
N LEU A 310 21.56 19.03 -3.94
CA LEU A 310 20.85 20.10 -3.24
C LEU A 310 20.57 19.78 -1.78
N VAL A 311 20.21 18.52 -1.47
CA VAL A 311 19.91 18.07 -0.11
C VAL A 311 21.21 17.77 0.64
N PRO A 312 21.54 18.52 1.70
CA PRO A 312 22.74 18.26 2.46
C PRO A 312 22.55 17.04 3.36
N PHE A 313 23.52 16.14 3.36
CA PHE A 313 23.61 15.02 4.29
C PHE A 313 23.85 15.52 5.72
N ASN A 314 24.61 16.62 5.87
CA ASN A 314 24.81 17.28 7.14
C ASN A 314 23.51 17.96 7.59
N GLN A 315 22.89 17.41 8.62
CA GLN A 315 21.61 17.87 9.18
C GLN A 315 21.63 19.31 9.70
N LYS A 316 22.80 19.93 9.91
CA LYS A 316 22.94 21.32 10.33
C LYS A 316 22.98 22.32 9.16
N GLN A 317 23.15 21.84 7.94
CA GLN A 317 23.25 22.70 6.77
C GLN A 317 21.86 23.07 6.24
N MET A 318 21.68 24.36 5.96
CA MET A 318 20.48 24.85 5.29
C MET A 318 20.57 24.65 3.78
N TYR A 319 19.41 24.47 3.15
CA TYR A 319 19.26 24.40 1.71
C TYR A 319 18.02 25.19 1.27
N ASP A 320 17.95 25.50 -0.03
CA ASP A 320 16.79 26.19 -0.60
C ASP A 320 15.74 25.16 -1.04
N PHE A 321 14.56 25.23 -0.43
CA PHE A 321 13.45 24.35 -0.76
C PHE A 321 12.84 24.63 -2.14
N ASP A 322 12.97 25.87 -2.66
CA ASP A 322 12.52 26.21 -4.00
C ASP A 322 13.33 25.45 -5.06
N GLU A 323 14.61 25.22 -4.81
CA GLU A 323 15.44 24.40 -5.69
C GLU A 323 14.95 22.94 -5.74
N ILE A 324 14.52 22.38 -4.61
CA ILE A 324 13.95 21.02 -4.55
C ILE A 324 12.61 20.96 -5.29
N LEU A 325 11.68 21.87 -4.97
CA LEU A 325 10.36 21.89 -5.59
C LEU A 325 10.43 22.02 -7.11
N SER A 326 11.40 22.77 -7.64
CA SER A 326 11.54 23.01 -9.09
C SER A 326 11.91 21.76 -9.90
N ARG A 327 12.27 20.67 -9.20
CA ARG A 327 12.65 19.35 -9.73
C ARG A 327 11.59 18.28 -9.50
N LEU A 328 10.54 18.60 -8.75
CA LEU A 328 9.45 17.68 -8.40
C LEU A 328 8.11 18.05 -9.03
N VAL A 329 7.89 19.33 -9.35
CA VAL A 329 6.61 19.82 -9.89
C VAL A 329 6.70 20.12 -11.38
N ASP A 330 5.57 19.92 -12.08
CA ASP A 330 5.45 20.25 -13.49
C ASP A 330 5.83 21.69 -13.80
N ARG A 331 6.53 21.91 -14.91
CA ARG A 331 6.78 23.26 -15.44
C ARG A 331 5.50 23.98 -15.88
N ALA A 332 4.37 23.28 -15.98
CA ALA A 332 3.04 23.86 -16.20
C ALA A 332 2.41 24.43 -14.91
N LEU A 333 2.95 24.06 -13.73
CA LEU A 333 2.67 24.66 -12.43
C LEU A 333 3.95 25.29 -11.85
N PRO A 334 4.62 26.23 -12.55
CA PRO A 334 5.84 26.85 -12.07
C PRO A 334 5.44 27.87 -11.00
N GLY A 335 5.09 27.37 -9.82
CA GLY A 335 4.77 28.12 -8.63
C GLY A 335 3.82 27.32 -7.77
N VAL A 336 4.24 26.93 -6.57
CA VAL A 336 3.26 26.84 -5.48
C VAL A 336 2.57 28.20 -5.48
N CYS A 337 1.26 28.25 -5.72
CA CYS A 337 0.49 29.48 -5.61
C CYS A 337 0.61 29.93 -4.14
N ARG A 338 1.65 30.71 -3.83
CA ARG A 338 1.96 31.15 -2.48
C ARG A 338 0.85 32.11 -2.08
N LEU A 339 -0.17 31.55 -1.43
CA LEU A 339 -1.22 32.31 -0.79
C LEU A 339 -0.53 33.10 0.34
N ARG A 340 -0.27 34.39 0.06
CA ARG A 340 0.56 35.36 0.82
C ARG A 340 2.03 35.41 0.41
N GLY A 341 2.29 36.00 -0.74
CA GLY A 341 3.49 36.82 -0.88
C GLY A 341 3.37 38.06 0.02
N ASP A 342 4.39 38.29 0.84
CA ASP A 342 4.77 39.62 1.33
C ASP A 342 3.98 40.26 2.48
N ARG A 343 3.58 39.49 3.51
CA ARG A 343 3.52 40.08 4.87
C ARG A 343 4.75 39.67 5.64
N ARG A 344 5.76 40.53 5.65
CA ARG A 344 6.75 40.61 6.73
C ARG A 344 6.02 41.02 8.03
N GLN A 345 5.23 40.11 8.62
CA GLN A 345 5.07 40.16 10.06
C GLN A 345 6.29 39.45 10.60
N ALA A 346 7.14 40.20 11.29
CA ALA A 346 8.23 39.65 12.08
C ALA A 346 7.62 38.58 12.99
N LEU A 347 7.88 37.31 12.65
CA LEU A 347 7.64 36.22 13.58
C LEU A 347 8.64 36.42 14.73
N PRO A 348 8.21 36.26 15.99
CA PRO A 348 9.11 36.34 17.13
C PRO A 348 10.25 35.32 16.97
N PRO A 349 11.43 35.57 17.57
CA PRO A 349 12.54 34.63 17.51
C PRO A 349 12.07 33.29 18.10
N GLY A 350 12.04 32.23 17.28
CA GLY A 350 11.59 30.90 17.70
C GLY A 350 10.42 30.30 16.90
N ALA A 351 9.87 30.98 15.89
CA ALA A 351 8.89 30.36 15.01
C ALA A 351 9.55 29.38 14.02
N ASP A 352 9.27 28.11 14.26
CA ASP A 352 9.84 26.96 13.58
C ASP A 352 9.54 26.92 12.07
N GLN A 353 10.39 26.24 11.29
CA GLN A 353 10.24 26.06 9.84
C GLN A 353 8.89 25.44 9.41
N ASP A 354 8.15 24.88 10.37
CA ASP A 354 6.89 24.16 10.21
C ASP A 354 5.75 25.00 9.61
N GLU A 355 5.71 26.33 9.82
CA GLU A 355 4.66 27.17 9.22
C GLU A 355 4.84 27.41 7.71
N ARG A 356 6.06 27.40 7.18
CA ARG A 356 6.30 27.51 5.73
C ARG A 356 5.90 26.22 5.01
N ILE A 357 6.08 25.09 5.67
CA ILE A 357 5.73 23.74 5.20
C ILE A 357 4.21 23.58 5.08
N ARG A 358 3.44 24.08 6.06
CA ARG A 358 1.96 24.01 6.06
C ARG A 358 1.30 24.78 4.91
N GLY A 359 1.96 25.81 4.37
CA GLY A 359 1.46 26.60 3.22
C GLY A 359 1.68 25.93 1.86
N ALA A 360 2.74 25.14 1.71
CA ALA A 360 3.06 24.44 0.45
C ALA A 360 2.29 23.13 0.27
N LEU A 361 1.88 22.48 1.37
CA LEU A 361 1.24 21.15 1.38
C LEU A 361 -0.29 21.15 1.27
N ARG A 362 -0.94 22.30 1.08
CA ARG A 362 -2.39 22.33 0.80
C ARG A 362 -2.67 22.70 -0.65
N PRO A 363 -2.97 21.74 -1.54
CA PRO A 363 -3.80 22.04 -2.69
C PRO A 363 -5.22 22.27 -2.17
N ARG A 364 -5.49 23.43 -1.57
CA ARG A 364 -6.88 23.88 -1.49
C ARG A 364 -7.25 24.27 -2.92
N PRO A 365 -8.31 23.70 -3.51
CA PRO A 365 -8.87 24.26 -4.73
C PRO A 365 -9.12 25.75 -4.47
N CYS A 366 -8.51 26.62 -5.27
CA CYS A 366 -8.70 28.07 -5.14
C CYS A 366 -10.18 28.50 -5.30
N ALA A 367 -11.07 27.57 -5.64
CA ALA A 367 -12.49 27.78 -5.83
C ALA A 367 -13.28 28.11 -4.53
N HIS A 368 -12.83 27.70 -3.34
CA HIS A 368 -13.64 27.86 -2.12
C HIS A 368 -13.62 29.25 -1.47
N HIS A 369 -12.93 30.24 -2.06
CA HIS A 369 -12.95 31.62 -1.56
C HIS A 369 -13.64 32.63 -2.49
N MET A 370 -14.31 32.17 -3.54
CA MET A 370 -15.21 33.03 -4.32
C MET A 370 -16.65 33.01 -3.77
N VAL A 371 -16.81 33.29 -2.48
CA VAL A 371 -18.07 33.82 -1.96
C VAL A 371 -17.86 35.32 -1.76
N PRO A 372 -18.61 36.20 -2.45
CA PRO A 372 -18.48 37.64 -2.28
C PRO A 372 -18.65 38.01 -0.81
N GLY A 373 -17.77 38.88 -0.31
CA GLY A 373 -17.68 39.24 1.09
C GLY A 373 -19.01 39.71 1.65
N HIS A 374 -19.41 39.13 2.78
CA HIS A 374 -20.42 39.73 3.65
C HIS A 374 -19.96 41.14 4.02
N GLU A 375 -20.76 42.12 3.61
CA GLU A 375 -20.63 43.51 4.00
C GLU A 375 -20.46 43.64 5.51
N ARG A 376 -19.36 44.24 5.93
CA ARG A 376 -19.18 44.68 7.32
C ARG A 376 -20.14 45.84 7.55
N HIS A 377 -21.28 45.58 8.17
CA HIS A 377 -22.09 46.63 8.77
C HIS A 377 -21.27 47.37 9.84
N ARG A 378 -20.83 48.58 9.51
CA ARG A 378 -20.33 49.56 10.48
C ARG A 378 -21.45 49.89 11.47
N ARG A 379 -21.38 49.36 12.69
CA ARG A 379 -22.09 49.96 13.82
C ARG A 379 -21.43 51.31 14.14
N ARG A 380 -22.02 52.38 13.64
CA ARG A 380 -21.79 53.74 14.16
C ARG A 380 -22.28 53.77 15.60
N ARG A 381 -21.37 54.07 16.53
CA ARG A 381 -21.74 54.57 17.86
C ARG A 381 -22.29 55.99 17.67
N HIS A 382 -23.52 56.22 18.11
CA HIS A 382 -23.98 57.54 18.49
C HIS A 382 -24.71 57.41 19.83
N ARG A 383 -24.20 58.22 20.78
CA ARG A 383 -24.70 58.66 22.09
C ARG A 383 -25.43 57.64 22.96
#